data_AF-A0A4Y1WSJ2-F1
#
_entry.id   AF-A0A4Y1WSJ2-F1
#
_cell.length_a   1.000
_cell.length_b   1.000
_cell.length_c   1.000
_cell.angle_alpha   90.00
_cell.angle_beta   90.00
_cell.angle_gamma   90.00
#
_symmetry.space_group_name_H-M   'P 1'
#
loop_
_entity.id
_entity.type
_entity.pdbx_description
1 polymer ?
#
loop_
_entity_poly.entity_id
_entity_poly.type
_entity_poly.pdbx_seq_one_letter_code
_entity_poly.pdbx_strand_id
1 'polypeptide(L)'
;MRNTNPVKEVVQVQQHYSGPLPQPESLAQYDQIVPGAAERIIKMAEKEMEHRHRVEDSMTRSAIRSTFLGIIFAFMSVLILSGSVVYALYRGFDTVAGYIAVGSIAAVAGVFIFFKAKKSR
;
A
#
# COMPACT_ATOMS: atom_id res chain seq x y z
N MET A 1 -33.37 -21.02 -57.57
CA MET A 1 -33.04 -22.02 -56.54
C MET A 1 -31.87 -21.46 -55.73
N ARG A 2 -32.11 -21.00 -54.48
CA ARG A 2 -31.08 -20.40 -53.63
C ARG A 2 -30.34 -21.52 -52.89
N ASN A 3 -29.03 -21.63 -53.14
CA ASN A 3 -28.14 -22.58 -52.48
C ASN A 3 -27.87 -22.10 -51.05
N THR A 4 -28.32 -22.85 -50.05
CA THR A 4 -28.02 -22.63 -48.64
C THR A 4 -26.94 -23.62 -48.19
N ASN A 5 -25.68 -23.24 -48.37
CA ASN A 5 -24.57 -23.91 -47.68
C ASN A 5 -24.61 -23.51 -46.20
N PRO A 6 -24.68 -24.45 -45.24
CA PRO A 6 -24.54 -24.10 -43.83
C PRO A 6 -23.08 -23.74 -43.58
N VAL A 7 -22.82 -22.47 -43.30
CA VAL A 7 -21.53 -22.01 -42.77
C VAL A 7 -21.34 -22.72 -41.44
N LYS A 8 -20.44 -23.71 -41.39
CA LYS A 8 -19.99 -24.31 -40.13
C LYS A 8 -19.21 -23.24 -39.38
N GLU A 9 -19.89 -22.60 -38.44
CA GLU A 9 -19.30 -21.69 -37.47
C GLU A 9 -18.37 -22.51 -36.57
N VAL A 10 -17.07 -22.40 -36.80
CA VAL A 10 -16.05 -23.03 -35.96
C VAL A 10 -15.99 -22.20 -34.67
N VAL A 11 -16.71 -22.64 -33.65
CA VAL A 11 -16.68 -22.01 -32.32
C VAL A 11 -15.31 -22.30 -31.69
N GLN A 12 -14.42 -21.31 -31.73
CA GLN A 12 -13.14 -21.36 -31.05
C GLN A 12 -13.36 -21.12 -29.55
N VAL A 13 -13.37 -22.18 -28.74
CA VAL A 13 -13.49 -22.07 -27.28
C VAL A 13 -12.18 -21.56 -26.72
N GLN A 14 -12.08 -20.24 -26.50
CA GLN A 14 -10.93 -19.62 -25.87
C GLN A 14 -11.11 -19.67 -24.33
N GLN A 15 -10.50 -20.66 -23.69
CA GLN A 15 -10.49 -20.79 -22.23
C GLN A 15 -9.50 -19.77 -21.65
N HIS A 16 -9.99 -18.67 -21.09
CA HIS A 16 -9.19 -17.75 -20.29
C HIS A 16 -9.29 -18.16 -18.82
N TYR A 17 -8.22 -18.69 -18.26
CA TYR A 17 -8.10 -18.94 -16.83
C TYR A 17 -7.21 -17.86 -16.21
N SER A 18 -7.72 -17.18 -15.18
CA SER A 18 -6.96 -16.23 -14.38
C SER A 18 -6.85 -16.78 -12.98
N GLY A 19 -5.62 -17.15 -12.62
CA GLY A 19 -5.26 -17.69 -11.34
C GLY A 19 -3.76 -18.01 -11.33
N PRO A 20 -3.13 -18.13 -10.15
CA PRO A 20 -1.70 -18.45 -10.05
C PRO A 20 -1.38 -19.88 -10.51
N LEU A 21 -2.39 -20.73 -10.72
CA LEU A 21 -2.26 -22.11 -11.15
C LEU A 21 -3.00 -22.34 -12.47
N PRO A 22 -2.46 -23.18 -13.38
CA PRO A 22 -3.19 -23.64 -14.55
C PRO A 22 -4.42 -24.48 -14.14
N GLN A 23 -5.35 -24.70 -15.08
CA GLN A 23 -6.46 -25.62 -14.84
C GLN A 23 -5.93 -27.03 -14.50
N PRO A 24 -6.61 -27.79 -13.62
CA PRO A 24 -6.17 -29.13 -13.23
C PRO A 24 -5.92 -30.08 -14.41
N GLU A 25 -6.75 -29.98 -15.46
CA GLU A 25 -6.62 -30.76 -16.69
C GLU A 25 -5.33 -30.42 -17.45
N SER A 26 -4.97 -29.13 -17.53
CA SER A 26 -3.70 -28.68 -18.12
C SER A 26 -2.50 -29.09 -17.28
N LEU A 27 -2.59 -29.02 -15.95
CA LEU A 27 -1.53 -29.49 -15.04
C LEU A 27 -1.24 -30.98 -15.24
N ALA A 28 -2.28 -31.81 -15.37
CA ALA A 28 -2.12 -33.23 -15.67
C ALA A 28 -1.48 -33.47 -17.05
N GLN A 29 -1.82 -32.67 -18.06
CA GLN A 29 -1.16 -32.72 -19.38
C GLN A 29 0.31 -32.33 -19.30
N TYR A 30 0.66 -31.31 -18.53
CA TYR A 30 2.06 -30.92 -18.31
C TYR A 30 2.87 -32.04 -17.66
N ASP A 31 2.29 -32.74 -16.69
CA ASP A 31 2.94 -33.87 -16.01
C ASP A 31 3.13 -35.08 -16.93
N GLN A 32 2.21 -35.30 -17.88
CA GLN A 32 2.35 -36.33 -18.91
C GLN A 32 3.45 -36.00 -19.94
N ILE A 33 3.64 -34.73 -20.29
CA ILE A 33 4.68 -34.30 -21.23
C ILE A 33 6.05 -34.31 -20.54
N VAL A 34 6.12 -33.80 -19.32
CA VAL A 34 7.33 -33.76 -18.50
C VAL A 34 6.96 -34.25 -17.09
N PRO A 35 7.38 -35.47 -16.70
CA PRO A 35 7.10 -36.01 -15.38
C PRO A 35 7.57 -35.06 -14.26
N GLY A 36 6.68 -34.73 -13.32
CA GLY A 36 6.94 -33.80 -12.22
C GLY A 36 6.78 -32.32 -12.58
N ALA A 37 6.32 -31.98 -13.78
CA ALA A 37 6.07 -30.58 -14.16
C ALA A 37 4.93 -29.97 -13.34
N ALA A 38 3.87 -30.71 -13.04
CA ALA A 38 2.76 -30.21 -12.24
C ALA A 38 3.24 -29.74 -10.85
N GLU A 39 4.03 -30.57 -10.17
CA GLU A 39 4.65 -30.26 -8.87
C GLU A 39 5.54 -29.01 -8.93
N ARG A 40 6.32 -28.84 -9.99
CA ARG A 40 7.19 -27.66 -10.17
C ARG A 40 6.38 -26.38 -10.39
N ILE A 41 5.26 -26.47 -11.12
CA ILE A 41 4.36 -25.34 -11.34
C ILE A 41 3.66 -24.94 -10.04
N ILE A 42 3.19 -25.93 -9.27
CA ILE A 42 2.55 -25.68 -7.97
C ILE A 42 3.54 -25.02 -7.00
N LYS A 43 4.76 -25.56 -6.88
CA LYS A 43 5.83 -24.96 -6.07
C LYS A 43 6.20 -23.55 -6.52
N MET A 44 6.19 -23.27 -7.82
CA MET A 44 6.44 -21.93 -8.34
C MET A 44 5.34 -20.96 -7.92
N ALA A 45 4.07 -21.36 -8.02
CA ALA A 45 2.94 -20.56 -7.58
C ALA A 45 2.94 -20.31 -6.06
N GLU A 46 3.27 -21.32 -5.26
CA GLU A 46 3.43 -21.19 -3.80
C GLU A 46 4.54 -20.19 -3.44
N LYS A 47 5.70 -20.29 -4.10
CA LYS A 47 6.82 -19.38 -3.88
C LYS A 47 6.48 -17.94 -4.25
N GLU A 48 5.74 -17.74 -5.34
CA GLU A 48 5.28 -16.42 -5.77
C GLU A 48 4.29 -15.84 -4.75
N MET A 49 3.37 -16.66 -4.25
CA MET A 49 2.47 -16.26 -3.16
C MET A 49 3.24 -15.91 -1.88
N GLU A 50 4.21 -16.72 -1.46
CA GLU A 50 5.03 -16.43 -0.29
C GLU A 50 5.82 -15.11 -0.47
N HIS A 51 6.40 -14.90 -1.65
CA HIS A 51 7.10 -13.65 -1.97
C HIS A 51 6.16 -12.44 -1.87
N ARG A 52 4.96 -12.53 -2.45
CA ARG A 52 3.96 -11.46 -2.38
C ARG A 52 3.54 -11.17 -0.94
N HIS A 53 3.25 -12.19 -0.13
CA HIS A 53 2.92 -12.00 1.29
C HIS A 53 4.09 -11.35 2.05
N ARG A 54 5.33 -11.79 1.82
CA ARG A 54 6.52 -11.17 2.44
C ARG A 54 6.67 -9.70 2.07
N VAL A 55 6.41 -9.36 0.82
CA VAL A 55 6.47 -7.99 0.32
C VAL A 55 5.35 -7.14 0.94
N GLU A 56 4.10 -7.63 0.96
CA GLU A 56 2.97 -6.98 1.62
C GLU A 56 3.22 -6.77 3.12
N ASP A 57 3.75 -7.77 3.81
CA ASP A 57 4.14 -7.69 5.23
C ASP A 57 5.24 -6.66 5.45
N SER A 58 6.26 -6.63 4.59
CA SER A 58 7.37 -5.69 4.70
C SER A 58 6.93 -4.24 4.47
N MET A 59 6.02 -4.02 3.52
CA MET A 59 5.42 -2.72 3.26
C MET A 59 4.57 -2.26 4.45
N THR A 60 3.75 -3.16 4.99
CA THR A 60 2.91 -2.88 6.16
C THR A 60 3.75 -2.55 7.39
N ARG A 61 4.80 -3.34 7.67
CA ARG A 61 5.73 -3.10 8.77
C ARG A 61 6.50 -1.78 8.62
N SER A 62 6.90 -1.44 7.40
CA SER A 62 7.62 -0.19 7.11
C SER A 62 6.70 1.03 7.28
N ALA A 63 5.45 0.93 6.85
CA ALA A 63 4.43 1.96 7.05
C ALA A 63 4.14 2.20 8.54
N ILE A 64 4.01 1.12 9.32
CA ILE A 64 3.79 1.20 10.78
C ILE A 64 5.00 1.86 11.47
N ARG A 65 6.23 1.44 11.13
CA ARG A 65 7.45 2.04 11.71
C ARG A 65 7.56 3.53 11.43
N SER A 66 7.27 3.93 10.19
CA SER A 66 7.32 5.34 9.78
C SER A 66 6.27 6.17 10.50
N THR A 67 5.05 5.63 10.65
CA THR A 67 3.98 6.24 11.44
C THR A 67 4.38 6.38 12.91
N PHE A 68 4.94 5.33 13.51
CA PHE A 68 5.34 5.34 14.91
C PHE A 68 6.47 6.34 15.18
N LEU A 69 7.49 6.41 14.32
CA LEU A 69 8.52 7.45 14.38
C LEU A 69 7.91 8.85 14.26
N GLY A 70 6.99 9.06 13.32
CA GLY A 70 6.29 10.33 13.16
C GLY A 70 5.55 10.77 14.42
N ILE A 71 4.85 9.83 15.09
CA ILE A 71 4.14 10.09 16.35
C ILE A 71 5.13 10.43 17.47
N ILE A 72 6.26 9.73 17.57
CA ILE A 72 7.31 10.03 18.57
C ILE A 72 7.88 11.44 18.36
N PHE A 73 8.23 11.80 17.13
CA PHE A 73 8.75 13.14 16.82
C PHE A 73 7.72 14.23 17.09
N ALA A 74 6.44 13.98 16.79
CA ALA A 74 5.35 14.90 17.11
C ALA A 74 5.16 15.06 18.63
N PHE A 75 5.23 13.97 19.39
CA PHE A 75 5.14 14.02 20.84
C PHE A 75 6.31 14.80 21.46
N MET A 76 7.54 14.52 21.00
CA MET A 76 8.74 15.24 21.43
C MET A 76 8.68 16.73 21.10
N SER A 77 8.17 17.12 19.93
CA SER A 77 8.07 18.53 19.56
C SER A 77 7.10 19.29 20.47
N VAL A 78 5.97 18.67 20.83
CA VAL A 78 5.00 19.24 21.77
C VAL A 78 5.62 19.41 23.16
N LEU A 79 6.37 18.43 23.66
CA LEU A 79 7.06 18.54 24.94
C LEU A 79 8.08 19.67 24.96
N ILE A 80 8.87 19.82 23.90
CA ILE A 80 9.88 20.89 23.78
C ILE A 80 9.20 22.26 23.71
N LEU A 81 8.14 22.40 22.91
CA LEU A 81 7.39 23.65 22.81
C LEU A 81 6.73 24.02 24.14
N SER A 82 6.09 23.07 24.81
CA SER A 82 5.46 23.28 26.12
C SER A 82 6.50 23.70 27.16
N GLY A 83 7.63 22.99 27.25
CA GLY A 83 8.72 23.35 28.15
C GLY A 83 9.32 24.73 27.85
N SER A 84 9.44 25.09 26.57
CA SER A 84 9.96 26.41 26.15
C SER A 84 9.03 27.55 26.56
N VAL A 85 7.71 27.37 26.44
CA VAL A 85 6.72 28.37 26.88
C VAL A 85 6.78 28.55 28.40
N VAL A 86 6.80 27.46 29.16
CA VAL A 86 6.91 27.50 30.63
C VAL A 86 8.19 28.21 31.06
N TYR A 87 9.34 27.85 30.44
CA TYR A 87 10.62 28.50 30.74
C TYR A 87 10.64 30.00 30.40
N ALA A 88 10.03 30.40 29.28
CA ALA A 88 9.92 31.81 28.89
C ALA A 88 9.07 32.63 29.88
N LEU A 89 7.96 32.06 30.36
CA LEU A 89 7.12 32.67 31.39
C LEU A 89 7.85 32.82 32.72
N TYR A 90 8.62 31.81 33.17
CA TYR A 90 9.44 31.91 34.38
C TYR A 90 10.50 33.02 34.31
N ARG A 91 11.01 33.33 33.11
CA ARG A 91 11.98 34.42 32.89
C ARG A 91 11.34 35.79 32.70
N GLY A 92 10.00 35.89 32.68
CA GLY A 92 9.25 37.13 32.48
C GLY A 92 9.16 37.60 31.03
N PHE A 93 9.41 36.73 30.05
CA PHE A 93 9.31 37.05 28.62
C PHE A 93 7.91 36.73 28.06
N ASP A 94 6.87 37.39 28.59
CA ASP A 94 5.47 37.12 28.24
C ASP A 94 5.17 37.31 26.75
N THR A 95 5.80 38.30 26.11
CA THR A 95 5.64 38.56 24.67
C THR A 95 6.19 37.41 23.82
N VAL A 96 7.32 36.82 24.21
CA VAL A 96 7.95 35.70 23.49
C VAL A 96 7.10 34.44 23.65
N ALA A 97 6.58 34.18 24.85
CA ALA A 97 5.65 33.07 25.09
C ALA A 97 4.38 33.22 24.24
N GLY A 98 3.84 34.43 24.10
CA GLY A 98 2.69 34.74 23.25
C GLY A 98 2.94 34.42 21.77
N TYR A 99 4.08 34.84 21.22
CA TYR A 99 4.43 34.53 19.81
C TYR A 99 4.59 33.04 19.56
N ILE A 100 5.20 32.30 20.51
CA ILE A 100 5.36 30.84 20.39
C ILE A 100 3.99 30.15 20.40
N ALA A 101 3.10 30.55 21.31
CA ALA A 101 1.75 30.00 21.40
C ALA A 101 0.95 30.23 20.11
N VAL A 102 0.86 31.48 19.67
CA VAL A 102 0.12 31.85 18.44
C VAL A 102 0.75 31.20 17.20
N GLY A 103 2.08 31.23 17.09
CA GLY A 103 2.82 30.62 15.98
C GLY A 103 2.58 29.12 15.86
N SER A 104 2.51 28.40 16.99
CA SER A 104 2.24 26.96 16.99
C SER A 104 0.85 26.61 16.48
N ILE A 105 -0.17 27.38 16.89
CA ILE A 105 -1.56 27.20 16.42
C ILE A 105 -1.66 27.52 14.93
N ALA A 106 -1.04 28.63 14.49
CA ALA A 106 -1.01 29.02 13.08
C ALA A 106 -0.31 27.97 12.20
N ALA A 107 0.77 27.37 12.68
CA ALA A 107 1.47 26.30 11.96
C ALA A 107 0.57 25.06 11.75
N VAL A 108 -0.13 24.62 12.80
CA VAL A 108 -1.06 23.47 12.71
C VAL A 108 -2.21 23.79 11.76
N ALA A 109 -2.82 24.97 11.88
CA ALA A 109 -3.88 25.41 10.98
C ALA A 109 -3.40 25.49 9.52
N GLY A 110 -2.19 26.01 9.29
CA GLY A 110 -1.56 26.09 7.97
C GLY A 110 -1.34 24.72 7.33
N VAL A 111 -0.88 23.72 8.09
CA VAL A 111 -0.75 22.34 7.62
C VAL A 111 -2.10 21.77 7.19
N PHE A 112 -3.16 21.95 8.00
CA PHE A 112 -4.50 21.48 7.63
C PHE A 112 -5.04 22.13 6.34
N ILE A 113 -4.83 23.44 6.18
CA ILE A 113 -5.23 24.16 4.97
C ILE A 113 -4.45 23.65 3.75
N PHE A 114 -3.13 23.47 3.88
CA PHE A 114 -2.28 22.95 2.81
C PHE A 114 -2.67 21.53 2.38
N PHE A 115 -2.96 20.65 3.34
CA PHE A 115 -3.42 19.28 3.04
C PHE A 115 -4.78 19.28 2.34
N LYS A 116 -5.72 20.17 2.73
CA LYS A 116 -7.00 20.36 2.03
C LYS A 116 -6.78 20.81 0.59
N ALA A 117 -5.85 21.74 0.35
CA ALA A 117 -5.53 22.23 -0.99
C ALA A 117 -4.93 21.13 -1.89
N LYS A 118 -4.05 20.27 -1.35
CA LYS A 118 -3.44 19.16 -2.10
C LYS A 118 -4.43 18.06 -2.49
N LYS A 119 -5.42 17.78 -1.64
CA LYS A 119 -6.45 16.75 -1.91
C LYS A 119 -7.45 17.16 -3.00
N SER A 120 -7.55 18.46 -3.30
CA SER A 120 -8.44 19.00 -4.33
C SER A 120 -7.80 19.07 -5.73
N ARG A 121 -6.56 18.61 -5.88
CA ARG A 121 -5.80 18.61 -7.13
C ARG A 121 -5.48 17.18 -7.52
#